data_AF-A0A418YL22-F1
#
_entry.id   AF-A0A418YL22-F1
#
_cell.length_a   1.000
_cell.length_b   1.000
_cell.length_c   1.000
_cell.angle_alpha   90.00
_cell.angle_beta   90.00
_cell.angle_gamma   90.00
#
_symmetry.space_group_name_H-M   'P 1'
#
loop_
_entity.id
_entity.type
_entity.pdbx_description
1 polymer ?
#
loop_
_entity_poly.entity_id
_entity_poly.type
_entity_poly.pdbx_seq_one_letter_code
_entity_poly.pdbx_strand_id
1 'polypeptide(L)'
;MNEPTIEMWRALLDFRERHGRYWKRALSLKWMNGSDEFEHFSASLRMTRNQFGPTWLYALRPAALDAAARRLATLDSEPDNCRAEPVVSGEPCPNDH
;
A
#
# COMPACT_ATOMS: atom_id res chain seq x y z
N MET A 1 -2.97 19.79 -2.84
CA MET A 1 -3.80 18.71 -2.28
C MET A 1 -2.86 17.58 -1.91
N ASN A 2 -2.91 17.08 -0.68
CA ASN A 2 -2.09 15.95 -0.27
C ASN A 2 -2.58 14.69 -0.98
N GLU A 3 -1.67 13.82 -1.44
CA GLU A 3 -2.00 12.51 -1.99
C GLU A 3 -2.03 11.48 -0.84
N PRO A 4 -2.90 10.46 -0.86
CA PRO A 4 -2.82 9.38 0.13
C PRO A 4 -1.46 8.69 0.05
N THR A 5 -0.91 8.32 1.20
CA THR A 5 0.36 7.60 1.27
C THR A 5 0.19 6.15 0.80
N ILE A 6 1.32 5.47 0.57
CA ILE A 6 1.38 4.05 0.19
C ILE A 6 0.55 3.19 1.15
N GLU A 7 0.69 3.40 2.46
CA GLU A 7 -0.04 2.64 3.49
C GLU A 7 -1.56 2.91 3.47
N MET A 8 -1.96 4.15 3.14
CA MET A 8 -3.36 4.50 2.97
C MET A 8 -3.95 3.82 1.73
N TRP A 9 -3.19 3.79 0.62
CA TRP A 9 -3.59 3.08 -0.58
C TRP A 9 -3.70 1.58 -0.37
N ARG A 10 -2.75 0.96 0.32
CA ARG A 10 -2.79 -0.46 0.69
C ARG A 10 -4.06 -0.78 1.48
N ALA A 11 -4.35 0.01 2.51
CA ALA A 11 -5.55 -0.19 3.33
C ALA A 11 -6.86 -0.07 2.52
N LEU A 12 -6.94 0.91 1.61
CA LEU A 12 -8.11 1.09 0.74
C LEU A 12 -8.29 -0.08 -0.24
N LEU A 13 -7.20 -0.61 -0.77
CA LEU A 13 -7.24 -1.73 -1.73
C LEU A 13 -7.61 -3.04 -1.05
N ASP A 14 -6.97 -3.36 0.07
CA ASP A 14 -7.31 -4.52 0.90
C ASP A 14 -8.79 -4.48 1.34
N PHE A 15 -9.28 -3.30 1.77
CA PHE A 15 -10.69 -3.12 2.09
C PHE A 15 -11.61 -3.32 0.86
N ARG A 16 -11.22 -2.83 -0.32
CA ARG A 16 -11.97 -3.05 -1.56
C ARG A 16 -12.05 -4.53 -1.92
N GLU A 17 -10.96 -5.28 -1.79
CA GLU A 17 -10.92 -6.70 -2.13
C GLU A 17 -11.85 -7.51 -1.23
N ARG A 18 -11.87 -7.24 0.08
CA ARG A 18 -12.78 -7.93 1.02
C ARG A 18 -14.26 -7.61 0.82
N HIS A 19 -14.59 -6.36 0.48
CA HIS A 19 -15.98 -5.88 0.46
C HIS A 19 -16.59 -5.77 -0.95
N GLY A 20 -15.80 -5.94 -2.00
CA GLY A 20 -16.24 -5.91 -3.39
C GLY A 20 -16.84 -4.56 -3.80
N ARG A 21 -17.87 -4.57 -4.66
CA ARG A 21 -18.43 -3.36 -5.29
C ARG A 21 -19.01 -2.33 -4.31
N TYR A 22 -19.41 -2.75 -3.10
CA TYR A 22 -19.99 -1.88 -2.07
C TYR A 22 -18.98 -1.35 -1.05
N TRP A 23 -17.69 -1.57 -1.27
CA TRP A 23 -16.62 -1.24 -0.33
C TRP A 23 -16.67 0.23 0.15
N LYS A 24 -16.95 1.20 -0.72
CA LYS A 24 -17.03 2.61 -0.31
C LYS A 24 -18.15 2.86 0.71
N ARG A 25 -19.32 2.27 0.48
CA ARG A 25 -20.47 2.37 1.38
C ARG A 25 -20.16 1.68 2.71
N ALA A 26 -19.56 0.49 2.66
CA ALA A 26 -19.15 -0.25 3.85
C ALA A 26 -18.10 0.51 4.67
N LEU A 27 -17.09 1.10 4.03
CA LEU A 27 -16.05 1.88 4.68
C LEU A 27 -16.63 3.17 5.30
N SER A 28 -17.48 3.88 4.56
CA SER A 28 -18.17 5.07 5.07
C SER A 28 -19.04 4.73 6.28
N LEU A 29 -19.72 3.59 6.28
CA LEU A 29 -20.51 3.14 7.43
C LEU A 29 -19.63 2.84 8.64
N LYS A 30 -18.49 2.17 8.43
CA LYS A 30 -17.51 1.87 9.48
C LYS A 30 -16.89 3.12 10.09
N TRP A 31 -16.65 4.15 9.29
CA TRP A 31 -16.19 5.44 9.81
C TRP A 31 -17.24 6.16 10.65
N MET A 32 -18.53 6.04 10.30
CA MET A 32 -19.62 6.69 11.04
C MET A 32 -19.93 5.99 12.36
N ASN A 33 -19.84 4.66 12.40
CA ASN A 33 -20.16 3.88 13.59
C ASN A 33 -18.93 3.58 14.48
N GLY A 34 -17.73 4.01 14.07
CA GLY A 34 -16.48 3.78 14.80
C GLY A 34 -15.95 2.35 14.73
N SER A 35 -16.58 1.46 13.96
CA SER A 35 -16.14 0.06 13.81
C SER A 35 -14.94 -0.10 12.86
N ASP A 36 -14.32 1.00 12.42
CA ASP A 36 -13.06 0.96 11.66
C ASP A 36 -11.89 0.41 12.49
N GLU A 37 -11.99 0.42 13.83
CA GLU A 37 -10.94 -0.11 14.72
C GLU A 37 -10.71 -1.61 14.60
N PHE A 38 -11.75 -2.36 14.20
CA PHE A 38 -11.68 -3.81 14.02
C PHE A 38 -11.19 -4.23 12.63
N GLU A 39 -10.96 -3.27 11.74
CA GLU A 39 -10.49 -3.56 10.38
C GLU A 39 -8.97 -3.75 10.33
N HIS A 40 -8.54 -4.62 9.41
CA HIS A 40 -7.14 -4.65 9.02
C HIS A 40 -6.73 -3.26 8.52
N PHE A 41 -5.54 -2.80 8.92
CA PHE A 41 -5.02 -1.46 8.64
C PHE A 41 -5.90 -0.31 9.17
N SER A 42 -6.59 -0.52 10.30
CA SER A 42 -7.44 0.49 10.96
C SER A 42 -6.77 1.85 11.14
N ALA A 43 -5.49 1.89 11.51
CA ALA A 43 -4.71 3.13 11.61
C ALA A 43 -4.66 3.90 10.27
N SER A 44 -4.34 3.22 9.17
CA SER A 44 -4.26 3.81 7.83
C SER A 44 -5.63 4.24 7.29
N LEU A 45 -6.68 3.45 7.54
CA LEU A 45 -8.06 3.81 7.20
C LEU A 45 -8.50 5.07 7.97
N ARG A 46 -8.13 5.18 9.24
CA ARG A 46 -8.42 6.34 10.07
C ARG A 46 -7.64 7.57 9.65
N MET A 47 -6.36 7.43 9.29
CA MET A 47 -5.58 8.51 8.69
C MET A 47 -6.23 8.99 7.39
N THR A 48 -6.77 8.08 6.58
CA THR A 48 -7.49 8.43 5.34
C THR A 48 -8.72 9.24 5.63
N ARG A 49 -9.54 8.79 6.58
CA ARG A 49 -10.70 9.55 7.05
C ARG A 49 -10.31 10.94 7.55
N ASN A 50 -9.28 11.03 8.39
CA ASN A 50 -8.90 12.28 9.04
C ASN A 50 -8.32 13.31 8.05
N GLN A 51 -7.59 12.86 7.02
CA GLN A 51 -6.97 13.75 6.04
C GLN A 51 -7.90 14.14 4.88
N PHE A 52 -8.76 13.21 4.45
CA PHE A 52 -9.54 13.38 3.22
C PHE A 52 -11.05 13.43 3.45
N GLY A 53 -11.53 12.73 4.48
CA GLY A 53 -12.93 12.64 4.82
C GLY A 53 -13.78 11.77 3.87
N PRO A 54 -15.06 11.57 4.22
CA PRO A 54 -15.98 10.72 3.46
C PRO A 54 -16.31 11.28 2.07
N THR A 55 -16.39 12.61 1.90
CA THR A 55 -16.69 13.23 0.60
C THR A 55 -15.63 12.87 -0.45
N TRP A 56 -14.35 12.87 -0.07
CA TRP A 56 -13.26 12.46 -0.95
C TRP A 56 -13.36 10.98 -1.34
N LEU A 57 -13.73 10.09 -0.41
CA LEU A 57 -13.91 8.67 -0.69
C LEU A 57 -14.95 8.42 -1.80
N TYR A 58 -16.06 9.17 -1.77
CA TYR A 58 -17.09 9.07 -2.82
C TYR A 58 -16.60 9.66 -4.15
N ALA A 59 -15.85 10.75 -4.14
CA ALA A 59 -15.26 11.36 -5.33
C ALA A 59 -14.10 10.54 -5.95
N LEU A 60 -13.51 9.62 -5.18
CA LEU A 60 -12.37 8.81 -5.60
C LEU A 60 -12.69 7.96 -6.83
N ARG A 61 -12.00 8.22 -7.94
CA ARG A 61 -12.25 7.49 -9.19
C ARG A 61 -11.67 6.07 -9.14
N PRO A 62 -12.35 5.05 -9.71
CA PRO A 62 -11.82 3.69 -9.81
C PRO A 62 -10.42 3.64 -10.42
N ALA A 63 -10.18 4.44 -11.47
CA ALA A 63 -8.89 4.53 -12.14
C ALA A 63 -7.74 4.96 -11.21
N ALA A 64 -8.00 5.80 -10.21
CA ALA A 64 -6.97 6.19 -9.23
C ALA A 64 -6.61 5.02 -8.30
N LEU A 65 -7.60 4.22 -7.89
CA LEU A 65 -7.36 3.00 -7.13
C LEU A 65 -6.56 1.99 -7.94
N ASP A 66 -6.94 1.78 -9.21
CA ASP A 66 -6.28 0.80 -10.06
C ASP A 66 -4.83 1.24 -10.38
N ALA A 67 -4.59 2.54 -10.55
CA ALA A 67 -3.24 3.09 -10.68
C ALA A 67 -2.41 2.89 -9.40
N ALA A 68 -3.01 3.11 -8.22
CA ALA A 68 -2.36 2.84 -6.93
C ALA A 68 -2.04 1.35 -6.77
N ALA A 69 -2.96 0.46 -7.14
CA ALA A 69 -2.76 -0.99 -7.09
C ALA A 69 -1.56 -1.43 -7.94
N ARG A 70 -1.44 -0.89 -9.16
CA ARG A 70 -0.28 -1.19 -10.03
C ARG A 70 1.03 -0.71 -9.43
N ARG A 71 1.06 0.51 -8.87
CA ARG A 71 2.26 1.07 -8.21
C ARG A 71 2.68 0.22 -7.02
N LEU A 72 1.72 -0.19 -6.20
CA LEU A 72 1.97 -1.05 -5.04
C LEU A 72 2.47 -2.43 -5.47
N ALA A 73 1.91 -3.01 -6.52
CA ALA A 73 2.40 -4.26 -7.08
C ALA A 73 3.85 -4.13 -7.59
N THR A 74 4.21 -3.01 -8.22
CA THR A 74 5.59 -2.74 -8.62
C THR A 74 6.53 -2.66 -7.42
N LEU A 75 6.15 -1.95 -6.36
CA LEU A 75 6.94 -1.83 -5.12
C LEU A 75 7.10 -3.18 -4.40
N ASP A 76 6.07 -4.02 -4.41
CA ASP A 76 6.12 -5.36 -3.83
C ASP A 76 6.96 -6.33 -4.68
N SER A 77 7.02 -6.07 -5.98
CA SER A 77 7.80 -6.83 -6.96
C SER A 77 9.24 -6.33 -7.11
N GLU A 78 9.70 -5.34 -6.34
CA GLU A 78 11.13 -5.04 -6.25
C GLU A 78 11.76 -6.10 -5.35
N PRO A 79 12.40 -7.17 -5.89
CA PRO A 79 13.26 -7.98 -5.05
C PRO A 79 14.32 -7.04 -4.48
N ASP A 80 14.70 -7.30 -3.24
CA ASP A 80 15.94 -6.88 -2.61
C ASP A 80 17.14 -7.27 -3.50
N ASN A 81 17.32 -6.59 -4.64
CA ASN A 81 18.42 -6.82 -5.57
C ASN A 81 19.50 -5.73 -5.41
N CYS A 82 19.32 -4.85 -4.43
CA CYS A 82 20.34 -3.95 -3.91
C CYS A 82 21.10 -4.61 -2.75
N ARG A 83 21.57 -5.85 -2.95
CA ARG A 83 22.70 -6.41 -2.20
C ARG A 83 23.48 -7.44 -3.02
N ALA A 84 23.65 -7.17 -4.32
CA ALA A 84 24.81 -7.72 -5.03
C ALA A 84 26.01 -6.82 -4.69
N GLU A 85 26.75 -7.18 -3.65
CA GLU A 85 28.09 -6.62 -3.47
C GLU A 85 28.89 -6.92 -4.75
N PRO A 86 29.65 -5.95 -5.29
CA PRO A 86 30.49 -6.21 -6.44
C PRO A 86 31.50 -7.28 -6.03
N VAL A 87 31.52 -8.38 -6.78
CA VAL A 87 32.60 -9.36 -6.73
C VAL A 87 33.91 -8.60 -6.93
N VAL A 88 34.67 -8.40 -5.85
CA VAL A 88 35.99 -7.82 -5.96
C VAL A 88 36.91 -8.89 -6.54
N SER A 89 37.54 -8.52 -7.65
CA SER A 89 38.46 -9.28 -8.49
C SER A 89 39.42 -10.16 -7.70
N GLY A 90 39.68 -11.33 -8.27
CA GLY A 90 40.66 -12.27 -7.73
C GLY A 90 42.10 -11.80 -7.80
N GLU A 91 42.93 -12.53 -7.07
CA GLU A 91 44.34 -12.72 -7.37
C GLU A 91 44.69 -14.21 -7.17
N PRO A 92 45.69 -14.72 -7.91
CA PRO A 92 45.94 -16.16 -8.06
C PRO A 92 46.79 -16.72 -6.91
N CYS A 93 46.64 -18.03 -6.68
CA CYS A 93 47.51 -18.78 -5.76
C CYS A 93 48.99 -18.71 -6.17
N PRO A 94 49.92 -18.65 -5.21
CA PRO A 94 51.21 -19.30 -5.37
C PRO A 94 51.54 -20.25 -4.21
N ASN A 95 51.48 -21.53 -4.56
CA ASN A 95 52.40 -22.64 -4.32
C ASN A 95 53.05 -22.93 -2.96
N ASP A 96 53.04 -24.24 -2.70
CA ASP A 96 53.70 -25.09 -1.70
C ASP A 96 55.24 -24.96 -1.67
N HIS A 97 55.79 -24.83 -0.46
CA HIS A 97 57.11 -25.33 -0.05
C HIS A 97 57.16 -25.60 1.46
#